data_AF-A0A3V7LT30-F1
#
_entry.id   AF-A0A3V7LT30-F1
#
_cell.length_a   1.000
_cell.length_b   1.000
_cell.length_c   1.000
_cell.angle_alpha   90.00
_cell.angle_beta   90.00
_cell.angle_gamma   90.00
#
_symmetry.space_group_name_H-M   'P 1'
#
loop_
_entity.id
_entity.type
_entity.pdbx_description
1 polymer ?
#
loop_
_entity_poly.entity_id
_entity_poly.type
_entity_poly.pdbx_seq_one_letter_code
_entity_poly.pdbx_strand_id
1 'polypeptide(L)'
;MKQTQRHDAIIELVKKQGYVSTEELVEHFSVSPQTIRRDLNDLAEQNMILRHHGGAALPSSSVNTPWHDRKATQTEEKERIARKVAAQIPNGSTLFIDIGTTPEAVAHALLGHSNLRIVTNNLNVANTLMAKEDFRIILAGGELRSRDGGIIGEATQDFIAQFRLDFGILGISGIDSDGSLLEFDYHEVRTKRAIIENSRHVMLVVDHSKFGRNAMVNMGSISMVDAVYTDTLPPPGVMQVIADHHIQLELC
;
A
#
# COMPACT_ATOMS: atom_id res chain seq x y z
N MET A 1 24.16 -20.27 -18.53
CA MET A 1 23.65 -20.38 -17.13
C MET A 1 22.89 -21.69 -16.96
N LYS A 2 23.07 -22.42 -15.83
CA LYS A 2 22.28 -23.64 -15.57
C LYS A 2 20.81 -23.29 -15.34
N GLN A 3 19.89 -24.19 -15.68
CA GLN A 3 18.45 -23.94 -15.61
C GLN A 3 18.00 -23.55 -14.19
N THR A 4 18.42 -24.29 -13.15
CA THR A 4 18.09 -23.98 -11.75
C THR A 4 18.53 -22.58 -11.32
N GLN A 5 19.75 -22.18 -11.68
CA GLN A 5 20.25 -20.82 -11.39
C GLN A 5 19.45 -19.74 -12.13
N ARG A 6 18.92 -20.06 -13.32
CA ARG A 6 18.04 -19.17 -14.09
C ARG A 6 16.66 -19.08 -13.49
N HIS A 7 16.11 -20.18 -12.99
CA HIS A 7 14.85 -20.19 -12.27
C HIS A 7 14.92 -19.32 -11.02
N ASP A 8 15.95 -19.48 -10.19
CA ASP A 8 16.16 -18.65 -9.00
C ASP A 8 16.28 -17.17 -9.36
N ALA A 9 17.07 -16.85 -10.40
CA ALA A 9 17.24 -15.48 -10.85
C ALA A 9 15.97 -14.87 -11.45
N ILE A 10 15.16 -15.64 -12.17
CA ILE A 10 13.84 -15.20 -12.68
C ILE A 10 12.92 -14.89 -11.51
N ILE A 11 12.84 -15.78 -10.51
CA ILE A 11 12.01 -15.55 -9.31
C ILE A 11 12.45 -14.27 -8.60
N GLU A 12 13.75 -14.07 -8.38
CA GLU A 12 14.26 -12.86 -7.72
C GLU A 12 13.99 -11.59 -8.53
N LEU A 13 14.08 -11.65 -9.86
CA LEU A 13 13.75 -10.53 -10.73
C LEU A 13 12.25 -10.18 -10.67
N VAL A 14 11.40 -11.21 -10.71
CA VAL A 14 9.94 -11.08 -10.57
C VAL A 14 9.56 -10.58 -9.17
N LYS A 15 10.26 -10.99 -8.11
CA LYS A 15 10.08 -10.44 -6.75
C LYS A 15 10.45 -8.96 -6.67
N LYS A 16 11.54 -8.57 -7.35
CA LYS A 16 12.05 -7.19 -7.32
C LYS A 16 11.17 -6.23 -8.12
N GLN A 17 10.64 -6.67 -9.25
CA GLN A 17 9.90 -5.82 -10.20
C GLN A 17 8.38 -6.02 -10.16
N GLY A 18 7.90 -7.06 -9.46
CA GLY A 18 6.48 -7.44 -9.39
C GLY A 18 5.96 -8.12 -10.65
N TYR A 19 6.34 -7.61 -11.82
CA TYR A 19 6.06 -8.17 -13.15
C TYR A 19 7.30 -8.03 -14.03
N VAL A 20 7.58 -9.04 -14.86
CA VAL A 20 8.64 -9.01 -15.86
C VAL A 20 8.12 -9.59 -17.17
N SER A 21 8.34 -8.88 -18.27
CA SER A 21 7.94 -9.33 -19.61
C SER A 21 8.86 -10.43 -20.14
N THR A 22 8.35 -11.21 -21.10
CA THR A 22 9.13 -12.26 -21.75
C THR A 22 10.31 -11.66 -22.51
N GLU A 23 10.11 -10.49 -23.12
CA GLU A 23 11.11 -9.74 -23.86
C GLU A 23 12.26 -9.30 -22.95
N GLU A 24 11.95 -8.72 -21.78
CA GLU A 24 12.95 -8.34 -20.78
C GLU A 24 13.71 -9.56 -20.25
N LEU A 25 13.04 -10.68 -20.01
CA LEU A 25 13.70 -11.92 -19.57
C LEU A 25 14.63 -12.49 -20.65
N VAL A 26 14.23 -12.41 -21.92
CA VAL A 26 15.05 -12.81 -23.07
C VAL A 26 16.31 -11.96 -23.16
N GLU A 27 16.17 -10.64 -23.01
CA GLU A 27 17.29 -9.71 -23.05
C GLU A 27 18.22 -9.91 -21.84
N HIS A 28 17.66 -9.91 -20.63
CA HIS A 28 18.39 -10.02 -19.37
C HIS A 28 19.17 -11.33 -19.25
N PHE A 29 18.57 -12.46 -19.62
CA PHE A 29 19.21 -13.77 -19.53
C PHE A 29 19.91 -14.21 -20.82
N SER A 30 19.78 -13.43 -21.90
CA SER A 30 20.38 -13.70 -23.22
C SER A 30 20.07 -15.12 -23.71
N VAL A 31 18.80 -15.52 -23.64
CA VAL A 31 18.29 -16.85 -24.07
C VAL A 31 17.12 -16.71 -25.03
N SER A 32 16.77 -17.78 -25.75
CA SER A 32 15.66 -17.73 -26.70
C SER A 32 14.30 -17.51 -26.00
N PRO A 33 13.31 -16.90 -26.68
CA PRO A 33 11.94 -16.81 -26.16
C PRO A 33 11.32 -18.17 -25.83
N GLN A 34 11.69 -19.23 -26.57
CA GLN A 34 11.24 -20.59 -26.29
C GLN A 34 11.79 -21.12 -24.96
N THR A 35 13.04 -20.79 -24.63
CA THR A 35 13.67 -21.15 -23.36
C THR A 35 12.97 -20.45 -22.19
N ILE A 36 12.73 -19.14 -22.28
CA ILE A 36 11.99 -18.40 -21.26
C ILE A 36 10.57 -18.95 -21.10
N ARG A 37 9.84 -19.20 -22.19
CA ARG A 37 8.49 -19.78 -22.10
C ARG A 37 8.47 -21.12 -21.37
N ARG A 38 9.46 -21.98 -21.62
CA ARG A 38 9.59 -23.25 -20.90
C ARG A 38 9.90 -23.03 -19.42
N ASP A 39 10.86 -22.16 -19.10
CA ASP A 39 11.20 -21.86 -17.71
C ASP A 39 10.03 -21.25 -16.93
N LEU A 40 9.28 -20.34 -17.55
CA LEU A 40 8.09 -19.74 -16.96
C LEU A 40 6.98 -20.78 -16.75
N ASN A 41 6.85 -21.78 -17.63
CA ASN A 41 5.91 -22.88 -17.44
C ASN A 41 6.32 -23.75 -16.26
N ASP A 42 7.58 -24.20 -16.22
CA ASP A 42 8.11 -25.05 -15.17
C ASP A 42 7.93 -24.38 -13.78
N LEU A 43 8.20 -23.07 -13.71
CA LEU A 43 8.04 -22.27 -12.49
C LEU A 43 6.56 -22.03 -12.12
N ALA A 44 5.68 -21.84 -13.11
CA ALA A 44 4.25 -21.67 -12.88
C ALA A 44 3.57 -22.97 -12.42
N GLU A 45 3.96 -24.12 -12.99
CA GLU A 45 3.51 -25.45 -12.54
C GLU A 45 3.88 -25.71 -11.08
N GLN A 46 5.00 -25.14 -10.62
CA GLN A 46 5.46 -25.21 -9.23
C GLN A 46 4.88 -24.11 -8.32
N ASN A 47 3.94 -23.29 -8.81
CA ASN A 47 3.38 -22.13 -8.08
C ASN A 47 4.44 -21.13 -7.58
N MET A 48 5.61 -21.04 -8.21
CA MET A 48 6.65 -20.07 -7.83
C MET A 48 6.44 -18.70 -8.46
N ILE A 49 5.69 -18.64 -9.58
CA ILE A 49 5.29 -17.44 -10.32
C ILE A 49 3.87 -17.62 -10.91
N LEU A 50 3.20 -16.53 -11.25
CA LEU A 50 1.99 -16.50 -12.06
C LEU A 50 2.36 -16.13 -13.50
N ARG A 51 2.03 -17.00 -14.46
CA ARG A 51 2.30 -16.74 -15.88
C ARG A 51 1.16 -15.92 -16.51
N HIS A 52 1.53 -14.85 -17.20
CA HIS A 52 0.64 -14.09 -18.08
C HIS A 52 1.02 -14.34 -19.55
N HIS A 53 0.14 -13.98 -20.48
CA HIS A 53 0.38 -14.18 -21.92
C HIS A 53 1.68 -13.52 -22.43
N GLY A 54 2.15 -12.45 -21.78
CA GLY A 54 3.36 -11.70 -22.14
C GLY A 54 4.52 -11.78 -21.15
N GLY A 55 4.40 -12.47 -20.00
CA GLY A 55 5.42 -12.40 -18.95
C GLY A 55 5.05 -13.18 -17.70
N ALA A 56 5.69 -12.84 -16.59
CA ALA A 56 5.42 -13.46 -15.30
C ALA A 56 5.34 -12.44 -14.18
N ALA A 57 4.46 -12.73 -13.21
CA ALA A 57 4.29 -12.01 -11.96
C ALA A 57 4.49 -12.98 -10.80
N LEU A 58 4.52 -12.47 -9.56
CA LEU A 58 4.43 -13.35 -8.40
C LEU A 58 3.05 -14.03 -8.35
N PRO A 59 2.96 -15.27 -7.83
CA PRO A 59 1.67 -15.86 -7.48
C PRO A 59 1.00 -14.91 -6.49
N SER A 60 -0.25 -14.56 -6.73
CA SER A 60 -1.03 -13.82 -5.75
C SER A 60 -1.16 -14.68 -4.50
N SER A 61 -0.38 -14.41 -3.46
CA SER A 61 -0.68 -14.94 -2.15
C SER A 61 -2.01 -14.33 -1.73
N SER A 62 -2.94 -15.15 -1.26
CA SER A 62 -4.16 -14.66 -0.57
C SER A 62 -3.83 -13.85 0.70
N VAL A 63 -2.55 -13.81 1.08
CA VAL A 63 -2.00 -13.13 2.24
C VAL A 63 -1.06 -12.03 1.78
N ASN A 64 -1.15 -10.85 2.37
CA ASN A 64 -0.24 -9.75 2.10
C ASN A 64 1.22 -10.12 2.46
N THR A 65 2.19 -9.51 1.78
CA THR A 65 3.62 -9.65 2.09
C THR A 65 3.87 -9.29 3.57
N PRO A 66 4.78 -10.00 4.28
CA PRO A 66 5.11 -9.69 5.66
C PRO A 66 5.44 -8.22 5.89
N TRP A 67 5.07 -7.70 7.06
CA TRP A 67 5.26 -6.29 7.40
C TRP A 67 6.73 -5.87 7.36
N HIS A 68 7.65 -6.69 7.90
CA HIS A 68 9.09 -6.39 7.90
C HIS A 68 9.62 -6.18 6.48
N ASP A 69 9.25 -7.05 5.53
CA ASP A 69 9.69 -6.95 4.13
C ASP A 69 9.08 -5.71 3.46
N ARG A 70 7.80 -5.41 3.72
CA ARG A 70 7.13 -4.20 3.22
C ARG A 70 7.71 -2.92 3.81
N LYS A 71 8.31 -2.99 5.00
CA LYS A 71 8.96 -1.84 5.65
C LYS A 71 10.37 -1.60 5.10
N ALA A 72 11.05 -2.66 4.69
CA ALA A 72 12.39 -2.59 4.12
C ALA A 72 12.43 -2.32 2.59
N THR A 73 11.30 -2.47 1.90
CA THR A 73 11.17 -2.22 0.46
C THR A 73 10.60 -0.83 0.18
N GLN A 74 10.89 -0.25 -0.97
CA GLN A 74 10.40 1.07 -1.40
C GLN A 74 10.51 2.17 -0.33
N THR A 75 11.60 2.17 0.44
CA THR A 75 11.77 3.05 1.60
C THR A 75 11.89 4.50 1.17
N GLU A 76 12.68 4.78 0.14
CA GLU A 76 12.90 6.15 -0.37
C GLU A 76 11.61 6.74 -0.94
N GLU A 77 10.84 5.94 -1.68
CA GLU A 77 9.53 6.29 -2.22
C GLU A 77 8.56 6.65 -1.09
N LYS A 78 8.49 5.81 -0.05
CA LYS A 78 7.65 6.05 1.12
C LYS A 78 8.05 7.30 1.88
N GLU A 79 9.35 7.58 2.00
CA GLU A 79 9.85 8.79 2.65
C GLU A 79 9.55 10.06 1.84
N ARG A 80 9.61 10.01 0.50
CA ARG A 80 9.19 11.13 -0.35
C ARG A 80 7.70 11.41 -0.22
N ILE A 81 6.87 10.37 -0.35
CA ILE A 81 5.42 10.45 -0.14
C ILE A 81 5.11 11.02 1.25
N ALA A 82 5.75 10.48 2.29
CA ALA A 82 5.55 10.88 3.67
C ALA A 82 5.85 12.37 3.91
N ARG A 83 6.96 12.89 3.37
CA ARG A 83 7.31 14.31 3.49
C ARG A 83 6.30 15.20 2.78
N LYS A 84 5.81 14.80 1.60
CA LYS A 84 4.79 15.56 0.86
C LYS A 84 3.47 15.63 1.60
N VAL A 85 3.02 14.50 2.15
CA VAL A 85 1.80 14.44 2.97
C VAL A 85 1.96 15.28 4.23
N ALA A 86 3.06 15.11 4.97
CA ALA A 86 3.30 15.86 6.20
C ALA A 86 3.32 17.38 5.97
N ALA A 87 3.86 17.86 4.84
CA ALA A 87 3.86 19.29 4.51
C ALA A 87 2.47 19.89 4.29
N GLN A 88 1.44 19.07 4.04
CA GLN A 88 0.05 19.50 3.88
C GLN A 88 -0.74 19.51 5.19
N ILE A 89 -0.17 18.98 6.28
CA ILE A 89 -0.85 18.87 7.57
C ILE A 89 -0.48 20.09 8.43
N PRO A 90 -1.44 20.95 8.80
CA PRO A 90 -1.17 22.02 9.75
C PRO A 90 -0.87 21.50 11.16
N ASN A 91 -0.09 22.27 11.93
CA ASN A 91 0.02 22.05 13.37
C ASN A 91 -1.35 22.18 14.03
N GLY A 92 -1.61 21.38 15.07
CA GLY A 92 -2.90 21.38 15.79
C GLY A 92 -4.02 20.56 15.14
N SER A 93 -3.81 20.01 13.93
CA SER A 93 -4.83 19.24 13.22
C SER A 93 -5.18 17.92 13.89
N THR A 94 -6.39 17.44 13.57
CA THR A 94 -6.87 16.11 13.96
C THR A 94 -6.74 15.15 12.78
N LEU A 95 -6.15 13.98 13.00
CA LEU A 95 -5.90 13.04 11.90
C LEU A 95 -6.11 11.58 12.31
N PHE A 96 -6.54 10.78 11.34
CA PHE A 96 -6.44 9.33 11.40
C PHE A 96 -5.20 8.86 10.66
N ILE A 97 -4.45 7.93 11.24
CA ILE A 97 -3.38 7.20 10.53
C ILE A 97 -3.69 5.72 10.55
N ASP A 98 -3.89 5.15 9.37
CA ASP A 98 -4.23 3.75 9.16
C ASP A 98 -3.04 2.79 9.30
N ILE A 99 -3.33 1.50 9.26
CA ILE A 99 -2.34 0.44 9.20
C ILE A 99 -1.64 0.46 7.83
N GLY A 100 -0.31 0.41 7.85
CA GLY A 100 0.49 0.28 6.63
C GLY A 100 1.88 0.88 6.77
N THR A 101 2.82 0.41 5.96
CA THR A 101 4.22 0.87 6.04
C THR A 101 4.39 2.28 5.47
N THR A 102 3.57 2.70 4.49
CA THR A 102 3.54 4.08 4.00
C THR A 102 2.88 5.05 4.99
N PRO A 103 1.70 4.75 5.58
CA PRO A 103 1.17 5.51 6.72
C PRO A 103 2.14 5.62 7.91
N GLU A 104 2.88 4.55 8.24
CA GLU A 104 3.94 4.60 9.26
C GLU A 104 5.05 5.59 8.89
N ALA A 105 5.47 5.64 7.62
CA ALA A 105 6.45 6.62 7.17
C ALA A 105 5.93 8.06 7.31
N VAL A 106 4.63 8.29 7.02
CA VAL A 106 3.98 9.58 7.27
C VAL A 106 4.04 9.94 8.76
N ALA A 107 3.75 8.99 9.66
CA ALA A 107 3.85 9.20 11.11
C ALA A 107 5.26 9.64 11.53
N HIS A 108 6.32 9.04 10.95
CA HIS A 108 7.69 9.49 11.18
C HIS A 108 7.94 10.93 10.69
N ALA A 109 7.46 11.28 9.48
CA ALA A 109 7.60 12.63 8.93
C ALA A 109 6.83 13.70 9.74
N LEU A 110 5.76 13.30 10.44
CA LEU A 110 4.98 14.19 11.30
C LEU A 110 5.69 14.56 12.61
N LEU A 111 6.80 13.93 13.00
CA LEU A 111 7.53 14.25 14.24
C LEU A 111 8.03 15.71 14.30
N GLY A 112 8.15 16.39 13.14
CA GLY A 112 8.46 17.83 13.07
C GLY A 112 7.29 18.77 13.39
N HIS A 113 6.08 18.24 13.58
CA HIS A 113 4.88 19.03 13.87
C HIS A 113 4.69 19.29 15.37
N SER A 114 3.68 20.09 15.69
CA SER A 114 3.30 20.41 17.06
C SER A 114 1.79 20.27 17.28
N ASN A 115 1.42 19.88 18.50
CA ASN A 115 0.04 19.85 19.01
C ASN A 115 -0.95 18.99 18.20
N LEU A 116 -0.48 17.97 17.48
CA LEU A 116 -1.35 17.09 16.70
C LEU A 116 -2.25 16.23 17.60
N ARG A 117 -3.46 15.92 17.12
CA ARG A 117 -4.38 14.98 17.76
C ARG A 117 -4.59 13.79 16.84
N ILE A 118 -3.99 12.67 17.16
CA ILE A 118 -3.93 11.50 16.28
C ILE A 118 -4.81 10.39 16.81
N VAL A 119 -5.68 9.87 15.96
CA VAL A 119 -6.36 8.58 16.16
C VAL A 119 -5.68 7.56 15.26
N THR A 120 -5.38 6.37 15.78
CA THR A 120 -4.81 5.29 14.96
C THR A 120 -5.25 3.94 15.49
N ASN A 121 -5.33 2.95 14.61
CA ASN A 121 -5.45 1.54 14.97
C ASN A 121 -4.15 0.77 14.68
N ASN A 122 -3.01 1.46 14.59
CA ASN A 122 -1.71 0.84 14.35
C ASN A 122 -0.78 1.08 15.55
N LEU A 123 -0.37 0.00 16.20
CA LEU A 123 0.54 0.04 17.36
C LEU A 123 1.91 0.63 16.99
N ASN A 124 2.40 0.38 15.77
CA ASN A 124 3.68 0.93 15.32
C ASN A 124 3.62 2.45 15.17
N VAL A 125 2.51 2.97 14.63
CA VAL A 125 2.28 4.42 14.53
C VAL A 125 2.22 5.05 15.92
N ALA A 126 1.45 4.46 16.83
CA ALA A 126 1.36 4.96 18.20
C ALA A 126 2.74 4.98 18.90
N ASN A 127 3.52 3.91 18.75
CA ASN A 127 4.86 3.80 19.31
C ASN A 127 5.85 4.80 18.70
N THR A 128 5.73 5.13 17.42
CA THR A 128 6.55 6.20 16.80
C THR A 128 6.19 7.57 17.35
N LEU A 129 4.89 7.88 17.43
CA LEU A 129 4.42 9.23 17.75
C LEU A 129 4.49 9.54 19.25
N MET A 130 4.47 8.53 20.14
CA MET A 130 4.53 8.75 21.59
C MET A 130 5.84 9.39 22.07
N ALA A 131 6.85 9.52 21.21
CA ALA A 131 8.05 10.30 21.48
C ALA A 131 7.76 11.82 21.62
N LYS A 132 6.58 12.29 21.22
CA LYS A 132 6.17 13.70 21.28
C LYS A 132 5.18 13.93 22.43
N GLU A 133 5.61 14.68 23.45
CA GLU A 133 4.78 14.99 24.62
C GLU A 133 3.59 15.91 24.30
N ASP A 134 3.70 16.73 23.27
CA ASP A 134 2.66 17.66 22.82
C ASP A 134 1.64 17.01 21.88
N PHE A 135 1.82 15.75 21.49
CA PHE A 135 0.84 15.03 20.69
C PHE A 135 -0.18 14.35 21.59
N ARG A 136 -1.46 14.45 21.23
CA ARG A 136 -2.51 13.63 21.83
C ARG A 136 -2.78 12.42 20.96
N ILE A 137 -2.39 11.25 21.44
CA ILE A 137 -2.53 10.00 20.70
C ILE A 137 -3.66 9.18 21.30
N ILE A 138 -4.59 8.74 20.46
CA ILE A 138 -5.73 7.91 20.79
C ILE A 138 -5.59 6.62 19.98
N LEU A 139 -5.28 5.51 20.66
CA LEU A 139 -5.16 4.20 20.03
C LEU A 139 -6.51 3.48 20.09
N ALA A 140 -7.02 3.04 18.95
CA ALA A 140 -8.25 2.26 18.88
C ALA A 140 -8.10 0.93 19.62
N GLY A 141 -9.13 0.53 20.37
CA GLY A 141 -9.21 -0.78 20.99
C GLY A 141 -9.66 -1.87 20.01
N GLY A 142 -9.43 -3.14 20.35
CA GLY A 142 -9.81 -4.29 19.53
C GLY A 142 -8.82 -5.45 19.64
N GLU A 143 -8.84 -6.34 18.64
CA GLU A 143 -7.91 -7.46 18.53
C GLU A 143 -6.60 -7.01 17.90
N LEU A 144 -5.47 -7.24 18.57
CA LEU A 144 -4.14 -6.96 18.03
C LEU A 144 -3.69 -8.06 17.08
N ARG A 145 -3.46 -7.69 15.83
CA ARG A 145 -2.91 -8.52 14.78
C ARG A 145 -1.39 -8.48 14.79
N SER A 146 -0.77 -9.49 15.38
CA SER A 146 0.69 -9.53 15.64
C SER A 146 1.58 -9.40 14.39
N ARG A 147 1.09 -9.75 13.20
CA ARG A 147 1.91 -9.75 11.96
C ARG A 147 2.29 -8.35 11.46
N ASP A 148 1.54 -7.32 11.84
CA ASP A 148 1.76 -5.94 11.38
C ASP A 148 1.41 -4.85 12.40
N GLY A 149 1.05 -5.23 13.63
CA GLY A 149 0.73 -4.29 14.71
C GLY A 149 -0.62 -3.60 14.54
N GLY A 150 -1.45 -4.05 13.59
CA GLY A 150 -2.79 -3.52 13.40
C GLY A 150 -3.77 -3.97 14.48
N ILE A 151 -4.66 -3.10 14.90
CA ILE A 151 -5.79 -3.40 15.78
C ILE A 151 -7.05 -3.43 14.91
N ILE A 152 -7.79 -4.53 15.00
CA ILE A 152 -8.93 -4.84 14.13
C ILE A 152 -10.12 -5.37 14.93
N GLY A 153 -11.24 -5.54 14.23
CA GLY A 153 -12.49 -6.07 14.79
C GLY A 153 -13.60 -5.02 14.82
N GLU A 154 -14.80 -5.46 15.19
CA GLU A 154 -15.99 -4.59 15.20
C GLU A 154 -15.86 -3.43 16.19
N ALA A 155 -15.29 -3.69 17.38
CA ALA A 155 -15.04 -2.65 18.38
C ALA A 155 -14.11 -1.54 17.86
N THR A 156 -13.13 -1.88 17.02
CA THR A 156 -12.26 -0.90 16.37
C THR A 156 -13.04 -0.02 15.39
N GLN A 157 -13.95 -0.62 14.61
CA GLN A 157 -14.76 0.11 13.64
C GLN A 157 -15.71 1.09 14.34
N ASP A 158 -16.44 0.60 15.35
CA ASP A 158 -17.34 1.42 16.17
C ASP A 158 -16.60 2.55 16.89
N PHE A 159 -15.35 2.30 17.28
CA PHE A 159 -14.49 3.31 17.87
C PHE A 159 -14.17 4.42 16.86
N ILE A 160 -13.73 4.07 15.65
CA ILE A 160 -13.38 5.03 14.60
C ILE A 160 -14.59 5.90 14.23
N ALA A 161 -15.78 5.31 14.19
CA ALA A 161 -17.02 6.01 13.85
C ALA A 161 -17.43 7.13 14.83
N GLN A 162 -16.81 7.20 16.01
CA GLN A 162 -17.09 8.24 17.02
C GLN A 162 -16.34 9.55 16.74
N PHE A 163 -15.42 9.57 15.78
CA PHE A 163 -14.57 10.72 15.49
C PHE A 163 -15.04 11.48 14.24
N ARG A 164 -14.69 12.77 14.19
CA ARG A 164 -14.71 13.58 12.98
C ARG A 164 -13.37 14.29 12.88
N LEU A 165 -12.56 13.90 11.92
CA LEU A 165 -11.14 14.26 11.83
C LEU A 165 -10.90 15.16 10.62
N ASP A 166 -9.90 16.04 10.70
CA ASP A 166 -9.55 16.91 9.58
C ASP A 166 -8.95 16.08 8.44
N PHE A 167 -8.08 15.12 8.76
CA PHE A 167 -7.38 14.29 7.77
C PHE A 167 -7.53 12.79 8.04
N GLY A 168 -7.63 11.99 6.97
CA GLY A 168 -7.53 10.54 7.02
C GLY A 168 -6.39 10.06 6.13
N ILE A 169 -5.31 9.52 6.72
CA ILE A 169 -4.15 9.04 5.98
C ILE A 169 -4.26 7.53 5.83
N LEU A 170 -4.49 7.07 4.60
CA LEU A 170 -4.82 5.69 4.28
C LEU A 170 -3.76 5.05 3.38
N GLY A 171 -3.40 3.80 3.68
CA GLY A 171 -2.74 2.93 2.72
C GLY A 171 -3.76 2.06 1.98
N ILE A 172 -3.30 1.31 0.97
CA ILE A 172 -4.08 0.23 0.36
C ILE A 172 -3.17 -0.94 -0.02
N SER A 173 -3.72 -2.15 -0.07
CA SER A 173 -2.98 -3.32 -0.53
C SER A 173 -2.79 -3.38 -2.04
N GLY A 174 -3.75 -2.92 -2.83
CA GLY A 174 -3.66 -2.88 -4.29
C GLY A 174 -4.68 -1.94 -4.94
N ILE A 175 -4.39 -1.52 -6.17
CA ILE A 175 -5.24 -0.69 -7.01
C ILE A 175 -5.31 -1.34 -8.38
N ASP A 176 -6.50 -1.73 -8.82
CA ASP A 176 -6.71 -2.28 -10.16
C ASP A 176 -6.69 -1.17 -11.22
N SER A 177 -6.52 -1.57 -12.48
CA SER A 177 -6.46 -0.70 -13.65
C SER A 177 -7.69 0.19 -13.84
N ASP A 178 -8.84 -0.22 -13.32
CA ASP A 178 -10.10 0.54 -13.35
C ASP A 178 -10.27 1.50 -12.14
N GLY A 179 -9.27 1.59 -11.27
CA GLY A 179 -9.30 2.40 -10.06
C GLY A 179 -9.95 1.71 -8.85
N SER A 180 -10.28 0.41 -8.94
CA SER A 180 -10.76 -0.35 -7.78
C SER A 180 -9.67 -0.47 -6.71
N LEU A 181 -10.01 -0.13 -5.47
CA LEU A 181 -9.15 -0.29 -4.30
C LEU A 181 -9.36 -1.68 -3.69
N LEU A 182 -8.28 -2.42 -3.49
CA LEU A 182 -8.32 -3.84 -3.11
C LEU A 182 -7.56 -4.10 -1.79
N GLU A 183 -8.12 -5.01 -0.98
CA GLU A 183 -7.54 -5.49 0.26
C GLU A 183 -7.42 -7.01 0.34
N PHE A 184 -6.48 -7.50 1.16
CA PHE A 184 -6.35 -8.93 1.45
C PHE A 184 -7.26 -9.40 2.58
N ASP A 185 -7.71 -8.48 3.43
CA ASP A 185 -8.47 -8.76 4.63
C ASP A 185 -9.77 -7.93 4.65
N TYR A 186 -10.91 -8.59 4.74
CA TYR A 186 -12.21 -7.92 4.73
C TYR A 186 -12.45 -7.08 5.99
N HIS A 187 -11.75 -7.36 7.09
CA HIS A 187 -11.80 -6.51 8.28
C HIS A 187 -11.16 -5.14 8.03
N GLU A 188 -10.14 -5.06 7.17
CA GLU A 188 -9.51 -3.78 6.81
C GLU A 188 -10.43 -2.89 5.99
N VAL A 189 -11.25 -3.48 5.11
CA VAL A 189 -12.21 -2.74 4.29
C VAL A 189 -13.15 -1.91 5.15
N ARG A 190 -13.71 -2.50 6.21
CA ARG A 190 -14.66 -1.79 7.09
C ARG A 190 -13.97 -0.66 7.86
N THR A 191 -12.78 -0.90 8.39
CA THR A 191 -11.98 0.13 9.07
C THR A 191 -11.67 1.29 8.13
N LYS A 192 -11.18 1.02 6.91
CA LYS A 192 -10.86 2.06 5.91
C LYS A 192 -12.09 2.87 5.53
N ARG A 193 -13.25 2.22 5.31
CA ARG A 193 -14.51 2.93 5.06
C ARG A 193 -14.90 3.84 6.21
N ALA A 194 -14.81 3.35 7.45
CA ALA A 194 -15.07 4.18 8.61
C ALA A 194 -14.13 5.39 8.68
N ILE A 195 -12.86 5.25 8.30
CA ILE A 195 -11.92 6.39 8.23
C ILE A 195 -12.34 7.37 7.13
N ILE A 196 -12.61 6.88 5.92
CA ILE A 196 -13.05 7.70 4.78
C ILE A 196 -14.30 8.51 5.15
N GLU A 197 -15.31 7.83 5.72
CA GLU A 197 -16.58 8.45 6.09
C GLU A 197 -16.46 9.47 7.23
N ASN A 198 -15.39 9.40 8.04
CA ASN A 198 -15.21 10.23 9.23
C ASN A 198 -14.07 11.26 9.13
N SER A 199 -13.43 11.36 7.97
CA SER A 199 -12.40 12.36 7.69
C SER A 199 -12.92 13.43 6.72
N ARG A 200 -12.55 14.70 6.96
CA ARG A 200 -12.92 15.83 6.07
C ARG A 200 -12.10 15.84 4.79
N HIS A 201 -10.86 15.36 4.86
CA HIS A 201 -9.97 15.23 3.72
C HIS A 201 -9.20 13.90 3.81
N VAL A 202 -9.38 13.05 2.81
CA VAL A 202 -8.84 11.69 2.76
C VAL A 202 -7.65 11.66 1.80
N MET A 203 -6.49 11.28 2.34
CA MET A 203 -5.22 11.19 1.64
C MET A 203 -4.81 9.72 1.48
N LEU A 204 -4.87 9.22 0.25
CA LEU A 204 -4.38 7.89 -0.11
C LEU A 204 -2.88 7.95 -0.39
N VAL A 205 -2.07 7.21 0.38
CA VAL A 205 -0.61 7.19 0.28
C VAL A 205 -0.12 5.84 -0.25
N VAL A 206 0.34 5.82 -1.51
CA VAL A 206 0.65 4.57 -2.22
C VAL A 206 1.90 4.70 -3.08
N ASP A 207 2.80 3.74 -2.97
CA ASP A 207 3.91 3.61 -3.93
C ASP A 207 3.45 2.86 -5.19
N HIS A 208 4.22 2.96 -6.27
CA HIS A 208 3.90 2.40 -7.58
C HIS A 208 3.64 0.88 -7.56
N SER A 209 4.21 0.15 -6.60
CA SER A 209 4.01 -1.31 -6.48
C SER A 209 2.56 -1.70 -6.15
N LYS A 210 1.71 -0.73 -5.78
CA LYS A 210 0.28 -0.97 -5.49
C LYS A 210 -0.58 -0.98 -6.74
N PHE A 211 -0.14 -0.37 -7.84
CA PHE A 211 -0.90 -0.40 -9.10
C PHE A 211 -0.77 -1.76 -9.79
N GLY A 212 -1.90 -2.32 -10.25
CA GLY A 212 -1.96 -3.65 -10.85
C GLY A 212 -1.75 -4.80 -9.87
N ARG A 213 -1.74 -4.52 -8.56
CA ARG A 213 -1.57 -5.53 -7.52
C ARG A 213 -2.91 -6.16 -7.17
N ASN A 214 -3.01 -7.47 -7.39
CA ASN A 214 -4.22 -8.22 -7.07
C ASN A 214 -4.37 -8.40 -5.55
N ALA A 215 -5.56 -8.09 -5.03
CA ALA A 215 -6.01 -8.52 -3.72
C ALA A 215 -7.50 -8.94 -3.80
N MET A 216 -7.96 -9.76 -2.85
CA MET A 216 -9.22 -10.50 -2.99
C MET A 216 -10.46 -9.65 -2.72
N VAL A 217 -10.37 -8.68 -1.82
CA VAL A 217 -11.53 -7.97 -1.28
C VAL A 217 -11.62 -6.59 -1.91
N ASN A 218 -12.74 -6.28 -2.55
CA ASN A 218 -13.00 -4.95 -3.08
C ASN A 218 -13.40 -4.00 -1.94
N MET A 219 -12.59 -2.95 -1.74
CA MET A 219 -12.85 -1.90 -0.75
C MET A 219 -13.78 -0.82 -1.32
N GLY A 220 -13.60 -0.48 -2.59
CA GLY A 220 -14.35 0.55 -3.30
C GLY A 220 -13.58 1.08 -4.50
N SER A 221 -13.86 2.32 -4.89
CA SER A 221 -13.13 3.01 -5.95
C SER A 221 -12.20 4.06 -5.36
N ILE A 222 -11.12 4.37 -6.07
CA ILE A 222 -10.23 5.48 -5.76
C ILE A 222 -10.98 6.82 -5.70
N SER A 223 -12.14 6.94 -6.36
CA SER A 223 -13.02 8.11 -6.27
C SER A 223 -13.58 8.41 -4.87
N MET A 224 -13.35 7.53 -3.90
CA MET A 224 -13.76 7.74 -2.50
C MET A 224 -12.77 8.59 -1.71
N VAL A 225 -11.61 8.96 -2.28
CA VAL A 225 -10.58 9.77 -1.60
C VAL A 225 -10.45 11.14 -2.25
N ASP A 226 -9.94 12.11 -1.50
CA ASP A 226 -9.78 13.49 -1.98
C ASP A 226 -8.43 13.70 -2.67
N ALA A 227 -7.39 13.00 -2.20
CA ALA A 227 -6.03 13.13 -2.73
C ALA A 227 -5.29 11.79 -2.79
N VAL A 228 -4.46 11.62 -3.82
CA VAL A 228 -3.57 10.47 -4.05
C VAL A 228 -2.13 10.97 -4.09
N TYR A 229 -1.29 10.42 -3.21
CA TYR A 229 0.14 10.68 -3.16
C TYR A 229 0.89 9.45 -3.61
N THR A 230 1.70 9.58 -4.66
CA THR A 230 2.45 8.47 -5.23
C THR A 230 3.77 8.92 -5.85
N ASP A 231 4.70 7.98 -6.05
CA ASP A 231 6.05 8.23 -6.52
C ASP A 231 6.19 8.19 -8.05
N THR A 232 5.18 7.65 -8.76
CA THR A 232 5.15 7.61 -10.23
C THR A 232 3.75 7.90 -10.77
N LEU A 233 3.64 8.22 -12.06
CA LEU A 233 2.33 8.41 -12.68
C LEU A 233 1.50 7.10 -12.61
N PRO A 234 0.26 7.15 -12.12
CA PRO A 234 -0.65 6.01 -12.16
C PRO A 234 -0.90 5.51 -13.59
N PRO A 235 -1.30 4.23 -13.77
CA PRO A 235 -1.69 3.71 -15.08
C PRO A 235 -2.84 4.50 -15.72
N PRO A 236 -2.99 4.49 -17.07
CA PRO A 236 -3.97 5.31 -17.78
C PRO A 236 -5.41 5.17 -17.27
N GLY A 237 -5.86 3.96 -16.93
CA GLY A 237 -7.22 3.75 -16.41
C GLY A 237 -7.44 4.37 -15.02
N VAL A 238 -6.44 4.31 -14.14
CA VAL A 238 -6.47 4.98 -12.83
C VAL A 238 -6.43 6.50 -13.00
N MET A 239 -5.58 7.01 -13.91
CA MET A 239 -5.52 8.43 -14.25
C MET A 239 -6.85 8.97 -14.75
N GLN A 240 -7.57 8.19 -15.56
CA GLN A 240 -8.89 8.56 -16.03
C GLN A 240 -9.87 8.74 -14.87
N VAL A 241 -9.90 7.81 -13.91
CA VAL A 241 -10.79 7.90 -12.74
C VAL A 241 -10.45 9.11 -11.86
N ILE A 242 -9.15 9.37 -11.65
CA ILE A 242 -8.64 10.55 -10.93
C ILE A 242 -9.14 11.84 -11.60
N ALA A 243 -9.01 11.95 -12.91
CA ALA A 243 -9.45 13.12 -13.67
C ALA A 243 -10.97 13.30 -13.62
N ASP A 244 -11.74 12.25 -13.86
CA ASP A 244 -13.20 12.29 -13.93
C ASP A 244 -13.83 12.71 -12.59
N HIS A 245 -13.20 12.34 -11.48
CA HIS A 245 -13.68 12.64 -10.12
C HIS A 245 -12.95 13.83 -9.47
N HIS A 246 -12.09 14.53 -10.21
CA HIS A 246 -11.35 15.72 -9.72
C HIS A 246 -10.52 15.44 -8.46
N ILE A 247 -9.95 14.23 -8.36
CA ILE A 247 -9.11 13.82 -7.24
C ILE A 247 -7.75 14.52 -7.38
N GLN A 248 -7.24 15.09 -6.29
CA GLN A 248 -5.91 15.69 -6.30
C GLN A 248 -4.85 14.59 -6.46
N LEU A 249 -3.95 14.74 -7.44
CA LEU A 249 -2.81 13.83 -7.62
C LEU A 249 -1.50 14.58 -7.32
N GLU A 250 -0.72 14.04 -6.39
CA GLU A 250 0.58 14.57 -5.99
C GLU A 250 1.68 13.55 -6.29
N LEU A 251 2.58 13.92 -7.20
CA LEU A 251 3.78 13.13 -7.51
C LEU A 251 4.91 13.51 -6.54
N CYS A 252 5.50 12.50 -5.90
CA CYS A 252 6.39 12.65 -4.73
C CYS A 252 7.84 12.22 -4.98
#